data_AF-L5N207-F1
#
_entry.id   AF-L5N207-F1
#
_cell.length_a   1.000
_cell.length_b   1.000
_cell.length_c   1.000
_cell.angle_alpha   90.00
_cell.angle_beta   90.00
_cell.angle_gamma   90.00
#
_symmetry.space_group_name_H-M   'P 1'
#
loop_
_entity.id
_entity.type
_entity.pdbx_description
1 polymer ?
#
loop_
_entity_poly.entity_id
_entity_poly.type
_entity_poly.pdbx_seq_one_letter_code
_entity_poly.pdbx_strand_id
1 'polypeptide(L)' 'MGKTDPDRELKEKITEIFHQSDRKYGYRRVQNQLENEGIHVNHKKVYRLMKELGLRCQVRMKKYHSYKGKVG' A
#
# COMPACT_ATOMS: atom_id res chain seq x y z
N MET A 1 -26.10 17.01 -9.16
CA MET A 1 -25.02 16.82 -10.15
C MET A 1 -23.80 16.28 -9.42
N GLY A 2 -23.40 15.05 -9.74
CA GLY A 2 -22.40 14.30 -8.97
C GLY A 2 -21.02 14.95 -9.07
N LYS A 3 -20.38 15.19 -7.92
CA LYS A 3 -19.01 15.67 -7.86
C LYS A 3 -18.10 14.60 -8.45
N THR A 4 -17.43 14.92 -9.54
CA THR A 4 -16.30 14.13 -10.05
C THR A 4 -15.25 14.06 -8.96
N ASP A 5 -14.93 12.84 -8.50
CA ASP A 5 -13.87 12.64 -7.53
C ASP A 5 -12.53 12.94 -8.22
N PRO A 6 -11.81 14.01 -7.86
CA PRO A 6 -10.53 14.36 -8.49
C PRO A 6 -9.46 13.31 -8.22
N ASP A 7 -9.65 12.46 -7.20
CA ASP A 7 -8.73 11.41 -6.82
C ASP A 7 -9.09 10.06 -7.47
N ARG A 8 -10.09 9.99 -8.36
CA ARG A 8 -10.57 8.74 -8.96
C ARG A 8 -9.46 7.95 -9.67
N GLU A 9 -8.72 8.58 -10.57
CA GLU A 9 -7.61 7.91 -11.30
C GLU A 9 -6.53 7.40 -10.35
N LEU A 10 -6.24 8.19 -9.30
CA LEU A 10 -5.27 7.80 -8.28
C LEU A 10 -5.77 6.64 -7.43
N LYS A 11 -7.06 6.60 -7.09
CA LYS A 11 -7.72 5.49 -6.38
C LYS A 11 -7.66 4.20 -7.21
N GLU A 12 -7.91 4.29 -8.51
CA GLU A 12 -7.82 3.16 -9.45
C GLU A 12 -6.39 2.60 -9.47
N LYS A 13 -5.36 3.45 -9.67
CA LYS A 13 -3.96 3.03 -9.64
C LYS A 13 -3.50 2.44 -8.31
N ILE A 14 -3.88 3.06 -7.19
CA ILE A 14 -3.57 2.55 -5.84
C ILE A 14 -4.14 1.13 -5.67
N THR A 15 -5.35 0.91 -6.16
CA THR A 15 -6.03 -0.39 -6.07
C THR A 15 -5.33 -1.42 -6.95
N GLU A 16 -4.97 -1.06 -8.18
CA GLU A 16 -4.21 -1.91 -9.10
C GLU A 16 -2.88 -2.37 -8.48
N ILE A 17 -2.04 -1.42 -8.02
CA ILE A 17 -0.75 -1.71 -7.37
C ILE A 17 -0.95 -2.62 -6.15
N PHE A 18 -1.99 -2.35 -5.35
CA PHE A 18 -2.29 -3.14 -4.16
C PHE A 18 -2.63 -4.60 -4.50
N HIS A 19 -3.39 -4.83 -5.58
CA HIS A 19 -3.73 -6.17 -6.04
C HIS A 19 -2.56 -6.88 -6.72
N GLN A 20 -1.77 -6.18 -7.53
CA GLN A 20 -0.53 -6.70 -8.13
C GLN A 20 0.47 -7.17 -7.06
N SER A 21 0.43 -6.56 -5.87
CA SER A 21 1.31 -6.86 -4.75
C SER A 21 0.75 -7.92 -3.78
N ASP A 22 -0.27 -8.69 -4.17
CA ASP A 22 -0.99 -9.64 -3.32
C ASP A 22 -1.46 -9.04 -1.98
N ARG A 23 -1.84 -7.75 -1.96
CA ARG A 23 -2.27 -7.04 -0.74
C ARG A 23 -1.18 -6.91 0.34
N LYS A 24 0.09 -7.18 -0.01
CA LYS A 24 1.26 -7.08 0.90
C LYS A 24 1.79 -5.65 1.04
N TYR A 25 1.41 -4.76 0.12
CA TYR A 25 1.91 -3.40 0.13
C TYR A 25 1.03 -2.51 0.99
N GLY A 26 1.66 -1.82 1.94
CA GLY A 26 1.05 -0.68 2.64
C GLY A 26 1.31 0.63 1.90
N TYR A 27 0.70 1.71 2.38
CA TYR A 27 0.72 3.02 1.71
C TYR A 27 2.11 3.55 1.36
N ARG A 28 3.14 3.26 2.18
CA ARG A 28 4.54 3.63 1.85
C ARG A 28 5.05 2.91 0.60
N ARG A 29 4.82 1.60 0.49
CA ARG A 29 5.27 0.82 -0.67
C ARG A 29 4.46 1.15 -1.93
N VAL A 30 3.17 1.42 -1.77
CA VAL A 30 2.33 1.90 -2.86
C VAL A 30 2.83 3.26 -3.37
N GLN A 31 3.19 4.19 -2.49
CA GLN A 31 3.76 5.47 -2.90
C GLN A 31 5.10 5.31 -3.63
N ASN A 32 6.00 4.44 -3.17
CA ASN A 32 7.24 4.14 -3.92
C ASN A 32 6.94 3.58 -5.32
N GLN A 33 5.93 2.72 -5.45
CA GLN A 33 5.54 2.17 -6.76
C GLN A 33 4.96 3.26 -7.67
N LEU A 34 4.13 4.15 -7.13
CA LEU A 34 3.62 5.31 -7.86
C LEU A 34 4.77 6.22 -8.33
N GLU A 35 5.78 6.46 -7.49
CA GLU A 35 6.97 7.22 -7.89
C GLU A 35 7.78 6.53 -8.99
N ASN A 36 7.91 5.21 -8.94
CA ASN A 36 8.53 4.42 -10.01
C ASN A 36 7.77 4.53 -11.34
N GLU A 37 6.44 4.73 -11.29
CA GLU A 37 5.60 5.02 -12.46
C GLU A 37 5.61 6.51 -12.86
N GLY A 38 6.40 7.35 -12.20
CA GLY A 38 6.51 8.79 -12.44
C GLY A 38 5.44 9.64 -11.74
N ILE A 39 4.55 9.03 -10.95
CA ILE A 39 3.48 9.72 -10.23
C ILE A 39 3.96 10.14 -8.84
N HIS A 40 4.24 11.42 -8.69
CA HIS A 40 4.70 12.00 -7.44
C HIS A 40 3.51 12.38 -6.56
N VAL A 41 3.23 11.54 -5.56
CA VAL A 41 2.15 11.77 -4.59
C VAL A 41 2.68 11.58 -3.18
N ASN A 42 2.33 12.52 -2.29
CA ASN A 42 2.70 12.41 -0.88
C ASN A 42 2.10 11.14 -0.25
N HIS A 43 2.92 10.38 0.48
CA HIS A 43 2.51 9.16 1.19
C HIS A 43 1.30 9.38 2.12
N LYS A 44 1.09 10.60 2.66
CA LYS A 44 -0.09 10.93 3.47
C LYS A 44 -1.39 10.91 2.65
N LYS A 45 -1.34 11.36 1.39
CA LYS A 45 -2.49 11.32 0.47
C LYS A 45 -2.82 9.87 0.10
N VAL A 46 -1.80 9.06 -0.22
CA VAL A 46 -1.97 7.62 -0.46
C VAL A 46 -2.58 6.92 0.75
N TYR A 47 -2.11 7.23 1.96
CA TYR A 47 -2.67 6.69 3.20
C TYR A 47 -4.16 7.03 3.36
N ARG A 48 -4.55 8.29 3.14
CA ARG A 48 -5.96 8.73 3.20
C ARG A 48 -6.83 7.95 2.21
N LEU A 49 -6.39 7.85 0.96
CA LEU A 49 -7.13 7.16 -0.11
C LEU A 49 -7.24 5.66 0.15
N MET A 50 -6.17 4.99 0.57
CA MET A 50 -6.23 3.58 0.96
C MET A 50 -7.19 3.34 2.12
N LYS A 51 -7.23 4.27 3.09
CA LYS A 51 -8.17 4.19 4.23
C LYS A 51 -9.62 4.36 3.78
N GLU A 52 -9.91 5.31 2.90
CA GLU A 52 -11.24 5.52 2.30
C GLU A 52 -11.72 4.28 1.53
N LEU A 53 -10.80 3.64 0.78
CA LEU A 53 -11.08 2.42 0.02
C LEU A 53 -11.08 1.14 0.88
N GLY A 54 -10.74 1.23 2.17
CA GLY A 54 -10.64 0.08 3.05
C GLY A 54 -9.47 -0.88 2.75
N LEU A 55 -8.50 -0.47 1.93
CA LEU A 55 -7.35 -1.28 1.55
C LEU A 55 -6.36 -1.35 2.73
N ARG A 56 -6.18 -2.55 3.29
CA ARG A 56 -5.25 -2.79 4.40
C ARG A 56 -4.19 -3.81 4.00
N CYS A 57 -2.95 -3.47 4.31
CA CYS A 57 -1.82 -4.37 4.17
C CYS A 57 -2.03 -5.65 5.01
N GLN A 58 -1.99 -6.83 4.39
CA GLN A 58 -2.26 -8.12 5.04
C GLN A 58 -0.99 -8.82 5.55
N VAL A 59 0.13 -8.11 5.68
CA VAL A 59 1.38 -8.71 6.16
C VAL A 59 1.22 -9.20 7.61
N ARG A 60 1.38 -10.51 7.80
CA ARG A 60 1.32 -11.16 9.12
C ARG A 60 2.50 -10.71 9.98
N MET A 61 2.22 -10.30 11.21
CA MET A 61 3.26 -10.00 12.19
C MET A 61 4.09 -11.27 12.46
N LYS A 62 5.42 -11.16 12.32
CA LYS A 62 6.33 -12.27 12.56
C LYS A 62 6.34 -12.59 14.06
N LYS A 63 6.14 -13.87 14.41
CA LYS A 63 6.29 -14.33 15.80
C LYS A 63 7.77 -14.34 16.17
N TYR A 64 8.10 -13.84 17.36
CA TYR A 64 9.47 -13.87 17.88
C TYR A 64 9.92 -15.32 18.13
N HIS A 65 11.13 -15.65 17.69
CA HIS A 65 11.81 -16.91 17.98
C HIS A 65 13.20 -16.58 18.54
N SER A 66 13.41 -16.85 19.83
CA SER A 66 14.69 -16.64 20.54
C SER A 66 15.76 -17.68 20.21
N TYR A 67 15.34 -18.87 19.77
CA TYR A 67 16.24 -19.97 19.45
C TYR A 67 17.01 -19.71 18.15
N LYS A 68 18.34 -19.58 18.25
CA LYS A 68 19.25 -19.34 17.11
C LYS A 68 19.76 -20.61 16.42
N GLY A 69 19.20 -21.78 16.75
CA GLY A 69 19.75 -23.08 16.35
C GLY A 69 20.80 -23.61 17.32
N LYS A 70 21.21 -24.86 17.14
CA LYS A 70 22.43 -25.41 17.75
C LYS A 70 23.61 -24.85 16.94
N VAL A 71 24.32 -23.88 17.49
CA VAL A 71 25.69 -23.60 17.03
C VAL A 71 26.53 -24.81 17.40
N GLY A 72 26.97 -25.54 16.39
CA GLY A 72 27.91 -26.65 16.48
C GLY A 72 29.08 -26.37 15.56
#